data_AF-A0A7C7XVN1-F1
#
_entry.id   AF-A0A7C7XVN1-F1
#
_cell.length_a   1.000
_cell.length_b   1.000
_cell.length_c   1.000
_cell.angle_alpha   90.00
_cell.angle_beta   90.00
_cell.angle_gamma   90.00
#
_symmetry.space_group_name_H-M   'P 1'
#
loop_
_entity.id
_entity.type
_entity.pdbx_description
1 polymer ?
#
loop_
_entity_poly.entity_id
_entity_poly.type
_entity_poly.pdbx_seq_one_letter_code
_entity_poly.pdbx_strand_id
1 'polypeptide(L)'
;MALTTQAMAPHRRAFGIGIFFSSYFLITTPAPGIAGWLFDTTGIAYWPIVFAATLFLFTGVANAVFRYVQARLPKPLGASLAEQDA
;
A
#
# COMPACT_ATOMS: atom_id res chain seq x y z
N MET A 1 6.32 -4.83 -6.37
CA MET A 1 5.76 -3.51 -6.74
C MET A 1 5.11 -3.52 -8.12
N ALA A 2 4.22 -4.50 -8.38
CA ALA A 2 3.49 -4.56 -9.64
C ALA A 2 2.18 -3.75 -9.59
N LEU A 3 1.59 -3.58 -8.40
CA LEU A 3 0.33 -2.85 -8.23
C LEU A 3 0.52 -1.34 -8.39
N THR A 4 1.65 -0.78 -7.94
CA THR A 4 1.97 0.64 -8.09
C THR A 4 2.15 1.04 -9.56
N THR A 5 2.72 0.17 -10.38
CA THR A 5 2.85 0.41 -11.83
C THR A 5 1.52 0.28 -12.58
N GLN A 6 0.61 -0.58 -12.08
CA GLN A 6 -0.77 -0.70 -12.58
C GLN A 6 -1.65 0.50 -12.17
N ALA A 7 -1.42 1.07 -10.99
CA ALA A 7 -2.21 2.17 -10.46
C ALA A 7 -1.87 3.54 -11.10
N MET A 8 -0.77 3.65 -11.86
CA MET A 8 -0.26 4.95 -12.31
C MET A 8 -0.09 5.03 -13.83
N ALA A 9 -0.71 6.06 -14.41
CA ALA A 9 -0.58 6.38 -15.83
C ALA A 9 0.90 6.67 -16.20
N PRO A 10 1.39 6.20 -17.37
CA PRO A 10 2.81 6.25 -17.74
C PRO A 10 3.47 7.62 -17.54
N HIS A 11 2.79 8.70 -17.94
CA HIS A 11 3.27 10.09 -17.84
C HIS A 11 3.48 10.62 -16.41
N ARG A 12 2.92 9.97 -15.39
CA ARG A 12 2.94 10.43 -13.97
C ARG A 12 3.66 9.46 -13.04
N ARG A 13 4.29 8.41 -13.59
CA ARG A 13 4.93 7.36 -12.79
C ARG A 13 6.05 7.89 -11.89
N ALA A 14 6.89 8.79 -12.39
CA ALA A 14 8.00 9.34 -11.59
C ALA A 14 7.49 10.08 -10.33
N PHE A 15 6.51 10.96 -10.50
CA PHE A 15 5.90 11.69 -9.39
C PHE A 15 5.18 10.76 -8.40
N GLY A 16 4.39 9.82 -8.92
CA GLY A 16 3.60 8.96 -8.07
C GLY A 16 4.43 7.90 -7.32
N ILE A 17 5.59 7.47 -7.86
CA ILE A 17 6.57 6.68 -7.10
C ILE A 17 7.12 7.46 -5.91
N GLY A 18 7.34 8.78 -6.06
CA GLY A 18 7.71 9.66 -4.95
C GLY A 18 6.66 9.64 -3.83
N ILE A 19 5.39 9.87 -4.18
CA ILE A 19 4.28 9.82 -3.20
C ILE A 19 4.18 8.44 -2.52
N PHE A 20 4.35 7.36 -3.30
CA PHE A 20 4.32 6.01 -2.76
C PHE A 20 5.40 5.82 -1.69
N PHE A 21 6.64 6.19 -1.98
CA PHE A 21 7.73 6.05 -1.01
C PHE A 21 7.55 6.96 0.20
N SER A 22 7.13 8.21 0.01
CA SER A 22 6.86 9.11 1.14
C SER A 22 5.78 8.55 2.07
N SER A 23 4.69 8.04 1.49
CA SER A 23 3.60 7.43 2.27
C SER A 23 4.06 6.14 2.95
N TYR A 24 4.83 5.31 2.24
CA TYR A 24 5.42 4.09 2.78
C TYR A 24 6.29 4.38 4.01
N PHE A 25 7.20 5.36 3.92
CA PHE A 25 8.04 5.74 5.05
C PHE A 25 7.23 6.33 6.19
N LEU A 26 6.24 7.17 5.90
CA LEU A 26 5.39 7.76 6.93
C LEU A 26 4.68 6.69 7.77
N ILE A 27 4.23 5.62 7.12
CA ILE A 27 3.50 4.52 7.79
C ILE A 27 4.45 3.52 8.46
N THR A 28 5.57 3.17 7.82
CA THR A 28 6.45 2.10 8.30
C THR A 28 7.44 2.55 9.36
N THR A 29 7.92 3.79 9.30
CA THR A 29 8.87 4.36 10.28
C THR A 29 8.41 4.30 11.73
N PRO A 30 7.15 4.63 12.07
CA PRO A 30 6.71 4.56 13.47
C PRO A 30 6.50 3.14 13.99
N ALA A 31 6.36 2.12 13.12
CA ALA A 31 5.97 0.78 13.54
C ALA A 31 6.98 0.12 14.51
N PRO A 32 8.31 0.17 14.28
CA PRO A 32 9.28 -0.33 15.26
C PRO A 32 9.22 0.40 16.60
N GLY A 33 9.01 1.72 16.59
CA GLY A 33 8.90 2.53 17.80
C GLY A 33 7.66 2.16 18.63
N ILE A 34 6.52 1.97 17.97
CA ILE A 34 5.28 1.49 18.62
C ILE A 34 5.48 0.08 19.19
N ALA A 35 6.12 -0.81 18.43
CA ALA A 35 6.40 -2.18 18.89
C ALA A 35 7.33 -2.21 20.10
N GLY A 36 8.38 -1.38 20.12
CA GLY A 36 9.27 -1.22 21.27
C GLY A 36 8.53 -0.68 22.50
N TRP A 37 7.76 0.40 22.33
CA TRP A 37 6.96 0.97 23.43
C TRP A 37 5.96 -0.03 24.02
N LEU A 38 5.34 -0.85 23.17
CA LEU A 38 4.40 -1.89 23.59
C LEU A 38 5.08 -3.02 24.40
N PHE A 39 6.35 -3.31 24.09
CA PHE A 39 7.17 -4.20 24.90
C PHE A 39 7.56 -3.54 26.23
N ASP A 40 8.05 -2.30 26.20
CA ASP A 40 8.55 -1.59 27.38
C ASP A 40 7.46 -1.36 28.44
N THR A 41 6.22 -1.16 28.00
CA THR A 41 5.06 -0.96 28.90
C THR A 41 4.57 -2.24 29.55
N THR A 42 4.68 -3.38 28.86
CA THR A 42 4.09 -4.65 29.33
C THR A 42 5.12 -5.62 29.89
N GLY A 43 6.38 -5.51 29.45
CA GLY A 43 7.45 -6.48 29.70
C GLY A 43 7.25 -7.82 28.98
N ILE A 44 6.24 -7.96 28.11
CA ILE A 44 5.83 -9.24 27.51
C ILE A 44 5.94 -9.15 25.98
N ALA A 45 6.74 -10.04 25.38
CA ALA A 45 6.97 -10.09 23.94
C ALA A 45 5.71 -10.43 23.11
N TYR A 46 4.66 -10.94 23.75
CA TYR A 46 3.38 -11.27 23.13
C TYR A 46 2.75 -10.06 22.41
N TRP A 47 2.74 -8.88 23.03
CA TRP A 47 2.04 -7.72 22.49
C TRP A 47 2.67 -7.16 21.19
N PRO A 48 4.00 -6.98 21.10
CA PRO A 48 4.66 -6.66 19.83
C PRO A 48 4.37 -7.69 18.72
N ILE A 49 4.31 -8.98 19.06
CA ILE A 49 4.02 -10.05 18.10
C ILE A 49 2.59 -9.94 17.57
N VAL A 50 1.61 -9.73 18.45
CA VAL A 50 0.21 -9.53 18.06
C VAL A 50 0.05 -8.26 17.22
N PHE A 51 0.77 -7.19 17.56
CA PHE A 51 0.80 -5.97 16.76
C PHE A 51 1.33 -6.23 15.35
N ALA A 52 2.47 -6.91 15.22
CA ALA A 52 3.04 -7.28 13.93
C ALA A 52 2.09 -8.18 13.11
N ALA A 53 1.47 -9.17 13.75
CA ALA A 53 0.48 -10.04 13.11
C ALA A 53 -0.74 -9.24 12.60
N THR A 54 -1.20 -8.25 13.37
CA THR A 54 -2.31 -7.38 12.98
C THR A 54 -1.95 -6.54 11.74
N LEU A 55 -0.76 -5.92 11.73
CA LEU A 55 -0.26 -5.16 10.57
C LEU A 55 -0.13 -6.05 9.32
N PHE A 56 0.30 -7.30 9.50
CA PHE A 56 0.37 -8.27 8.41
C PHE A 56 -1.03 -8.57 7.84
N LEU A 57 -2.04 -8.82 8.68
CA LEU A 57 -3.42 -9.03 8.23
C LEU A 57 -3.98 -7.81 7.48
N PHE A 58 -3.67 -6.60 7.96
CA PHE A 58 -4.04 -5.35 7.29
C PHE A 58 -3.49 -5.27 5.86
N THR A 59 -2.33 -5.85 5.59
CA THR A 59 -1.77 -5.92 4.23
C THR A 59 -2.68 -6.71 3.29
N GLY A 60 -3.24 -7.83 3.77
CA GLY A 60 -4.21 -8.63 3.03
C GLY A 60 -5.51 -7.86 2.76
N VAL A 61 -6.04 -7.16 3.78
CA VAL A 61 -7.23 -6.31 3.65
C VAL A 61 -7.01 -5.19 2.64
N ALA A 62 -5.88 -4.48 2.72
CA ALA A 62 -5.54 -3.41 1.78
C ALA A 62 -5.48 -3.92 0.34
N ASN A 63 -4.91 -5.11 0.12
CA ASN A 63 -4.88 -5.75 -1.19
C ASN A 63 -6.29 -6.13 -1.68
N ALA A 64 -7.15 -6.69 -0.81
CA ALA A 64 -8.53 -7.01 -1.16
C ALA A 64 -9.32 -5.74 -1.56
N VAL A 65 -9.18 -4.67 -0.78
CA VAL A 65 -9.78 -3.36 -1.07
C VAL A 65 -9.28 -2.80 -2.39
N PHE A 66 -7.96 -2.86 -2.66
CA PHE A 66 -7.38 -2.40 -3.92
C PHE A 66 -8.01 -3.13 -5.12
N ARG A 67 -8.12 -4.47 -5.05
CA ARG A 67 -8.73 -5.26 -6.14
C ARG A 67 -10.22 -5.00 -6.28
N TYR A 68 -10.93 -4.82 -5.17
CA TYR A 68 -12.34 -4.44 -5.18
C TYR A 68 -12.56 -3.10 -5.89
N VAL A 69 -11.77 -2.07 -5.53
CA VAL A 69 -11.84 -0.75 -6.16
C VAL A 69 -11.46 -0.83 -7.63
N GLN A 70 -10.39 -1.58 -7.98
CA GLN A 70 -9.97 -1.76 -9.37
C GLN A 70 -11.06 -2.44 -10.23
N ALA A 71 -11.82 -3.38 -9.67
CA ALA A 71 -12.94 -4.02 -10.35
C ALA A 71 -14.16 -3.10 -10.54
N ARG A 72 -14.26 -2.03 -9.75
CA ARG A 72 -15.36 -1.06 -9.79
C ARG A 72 -15.04 0.19 -10.61
N LEU A 73 -13.77 0.46 -10.89
CA LEU A 73 -13.36 1.62 -11.69
C LEU A 73 -13.62 1.34 -13.18
N PRO A 74 -14.29 2.25 -13.91
CA PRO A 74 -14.46 2.14 -15.35
C PRO A 74 -13.08 2.15 -16.03
N LYS A 75 -12.89 1.24 -16.98
CA LYS A 75 -11.65 1.15 -17.77
C LYS A 75 -11.42 2.52 -18.43
N PRO A 76 -10.25 3.16 -18.25
CA PRO A 76 -10.02 4.49 -18.79
C PRO A 76 -10.22 4.48 -20.30
N LEU A 77 -11.11 5.35 -20.79
CA LEU A 77 -11.51 5.51 -22.20
C LEU A 77 -10.31 5.68 -23.16
N GLY A 78 -9.15 6.11 -22.65
CA GLY A 78 -7.91 6.28 -23.42
C GLY A 78 -7.24 4.98 -23.89
N ALA A 79 -7.61 3.81 -23.37
CA ALA A 79 -7.14 2.54 -23.93
C ALA A 79 -7.74 2.26 -25.32
N SER A 80 -8.97 2.74 -25.57
CA SER A 80 -9.65 2.59 -26.87
C SER A 80 -9.05 3.50 -27.95
N LEU A 81 -8.52 4.67 -27.59
CA LEU A 81 -7.95 5.61 -28.54
C LEU A 81 -6.55 5.17 -28.99
N ALA A 82 -5.73 4.66 -28.06
CA ALA A 82 -4.40 4.13 -28.40
C ALA A 82 -4.45 2.83 -29.24
N GLU A 83 -5.53 2.06 -29.14
CA GLU A 83 -5.76 0.85 -29.95
C GLU A 83 -6.44 1.17 -31.30
N GLN A 84 -7.01 2.36 -31.47
CA GLN A 84 -7.48 2.87 -32.76
C GLN A 84 -6.37 3.56 -33.58
N ASP A 85 -5.30 4.01 -32.93
CA ASP A 85 -4.16 4.70 -33.55
C ASP A 85 -2.95 3.78 -33.82
N ALA A 86 -3.10 2.45 -33.69
CA ALA A 86 -2.07 1.44 -33.94
C ALA A 86 -2.47 0.50 -35.09
#